data_AF-A0A3D4FVK6-F1
#
_entry.id   AF-A0A3D4FVK6-F1
#
_cell.length_a   1.000
_cell.length_b   1.000
_cell.length_c   1.000
_cell.angle_alpha   90.00
_cell.angle_beta   90.00
_cell.angle_gamma   90.00
#
_symmetry.space_group_name_H-M   'P 1'
#
loop_
_entity.id
_entity.type
_entity.pdbx_description
1 polymer ?
#
loop_
_entity_poly.entity_id
_entity_poly.type
_entity_poly.pdbx_seq_one_letter_code
_entity_poly.pdbx_strand_id
1 'polypeptide(L)'
;IAGAVELLLKAENPLIYVGEGVIYAGASAELKAFAELVNAPVITTLKAKGAFPEDHPLFVGVRGDQVNHYLDKCDLLFAVGSSLSPGRFSHAIPNATSKTIVHCTIDELHVNKTYPTARAVIGDAKFALEALTAEVSAKTAGNGRAAGNVAAEVKSVRYEA
;
A
#
# COMPACT_ATOMS: atom_id res chain seq x y z
N ILE A 1 1.91 -2.95 -14.93
CA ILE A 1 1.48 -1.61 -14.50
C ILE A 1 -0.02 -1.40 -14.70
N ALA A 2 -0.53 -1.28 -15.94
CA ALA A 2 -1.96 -1.03 -16.22
C ALA A 2 -2.95 -1.91 -15.43
N GLY A 3 -2.77 -3.24 -15.45
CA GLY A 3 -3.66 -4.16 -14.73
C GLY A 3 -3.62 -4.03 -13.20
N ALA A 4 -2.51 -3.56 -12.62
CA ALA A 4 -2.42 -3.28 -11.18
C ALA A 4 -3.21 -2.01 -10.82
N VAL A 5 -3.12 -0.99 -11.66
CA VAL A 5 -3.89 0.26 -11.52
C VAL A 5 -5.38 0.02 -11.71
N GLU A 6 -5.79 -0.83 -12.65
CA GLU A 6 -7.20 -1.17 -12.85
C GLU A 6 -7.83 -1.85 -11.63
N LEU A 7 -7.10 -2.75 -10.97
CA LEU A 7 -7.56 -3.35 -9.71
C LEU A 7 -7.66 -2.30 -8.61
N LEU A 8 -6.64 -1.44 -8.48
CA LEU A 8 -6.61 -0.38 -7.48
C LEU A 8 -7.75 0.63 -7.63
N LEU A 9 -8.06 1.06 -8.85
CA LEU A 9 -9.14 2.02 -9.13
C LEU A 9 -10.54 1.42 -8.90
N LYS A 10 -10.68 0.09 -8.99
CA LYS A 10 -11.95 -0.61 -8.73
C LYS A 10 -12.15 -0.96 -7.25
N ALA A 11 -11.09 -0.95 -6.44
CA ALA A 11 -11.18 -1.26 -5.02
C ALA A 11 -12.05 -0.25 -4.29
N GLU A 12 -12.80 -0.70 -3.29
CA GLU A 12 -13.60 0.11 -2.39
C GLU A 12 -12.76 0.58 -1.20
N ASN A 13 -11.92 -0.29 -0.65
CA ASN A 13 -11.12 -0.06 0.54
C ASN A 13 -9.65 -0.48 0.31
N PRO A 14 -8.92 0.16 -0.61
CA PRO A 14 -7.52 -0.17 -0.85
C PRO A 14 -6.66 0.22 0.34
N LEU A 15 -5.64 -0.59 0.62
CA LEU A 15 -4.64 -0.34 1.65
C LEU A 15 -3.24 -0.43 1.04
N ILE A 16 -2.42 0.60 1.24
CA ILE A 16 -1.01 0.57 0.84
C ILE A 16 -0.19 -0.05 1.97
N TYR A 17 0.40 -1.20 1.69
CA TYR A 17 1.29 -1.92 2.60
C TYR A 17 2.75 -1.65 2.22
N VAL A 18 3.49 -0.97 3.08
CA VAL A 18 4.84 -0.51 2.75
C VAL A 18 5.90 -1.35 3.46
N GLY A 19 6.79 -1.97 2.69
CA GLY A 19 7.97 -2.68 3.17
C GLY A 19 9.27 -1.89 3.01
N GLU A 20 10.36 -2.44 3.54
CA GLU A 20 11.67 -1.78 3.59
C GLU A 20 12.29 -1.49 2.23
N GLY A 21 11.83 -2.16 1.16
CA GLY A 21 12.28 -1.90 -0.20
C GLY A 21 12.01 -0.47 -0.66
N VAL A 22 11.03 0.22 -0.07
CA VAL A 22 10.81 1.66 -0.33
C VAL A 22 11.95 2.51 0.25
N ILE A 23 12.44 2.16 1.45
CA ILE A 23 13.60 2.84 2.05
C ILE A 23 14.85 2.58 1.22
N TYR A 24 15.08 1.32 0.83
CA TYR A 24 16.26 0.94 0.04
C TYR A 24 16.31 1.63 -1.33
N ALA A 25 15.15 1.83 -1.95
CA ALA A 25 15.01 2.55 -3.22
C ALA A 25 15.05 4.08 -3.07
N GLY A 26 15.02 4.62 -1.84
CA GLY A 26 14.88 6.07 -1.61
C GLY A 26 13.56 6.63 -2.16
N ALA A 27 12.48 5.85 -2.08
CA ALA A 27 11.23 6.09 -2.80
C ALA A 27 10.12 6.76 -1.97
N SER A 28 10.46 7.44 -0.87
CA SER A 28 9.48 8.05 0.03
C SER A 28 8.66 9.16 -0.62
N ALA A 29 9.26 9.95 -1.52
CA ALA A 29 8.57 11.04 -2.21
C ALA A 29 7.55 10.48 -3.22
N GLU A 30 7.95 9.44 -3.95
CA GLU A 30 7.14 8.73 -4.94
C GLU A 30 5.99 7.98 -4.25
N LEU A 31 6.25 7.36 -3.10
CA LEU A 31 5.23 6.73 -2.28
C LEU A 31 4.19 7.76 -1.80
N LYS A 32 4.64 8.94 -1.35
CA LYS A 32 3.76 10.03 -0.94
C LYS A 32 2.86 10.48 -2.10
N ALA A 33 3.46 10.80 -3.25
CA ALA A 33 2.73 11.24 -4.43
C ALA A 33 1.70 10.19 -4.88
N PHE A 34 2.09 8.91 -4.90
CA PHE A 34 1.19 7.82 -5.25
C PHE A 34 0.03 7.70 -4.26
N ALA A 35 0.30 7.68 -2.95
CA ALA A 35 -0.71 7.55 -1.91
C ALA A 35 -1.72 8.71 -1.90
N GLU A 36 -1.25 9.95 -2.12
CA GLU A 36 -2.10 11.13 -2.26
C GLU A 36 -3.00 11.03 -3.51
N LEU A 37 -2.43 10.62 -4.65
CA LEU A 37 -3.18 10.50 -5.90
C LEU A 37 -4.26 9.42 -5.83
N VAL A 38 -3.98 8.28 -5.19
CA VAL A 38 -4.97 7.18 -5.07
C VAL A 38 -5.80 7.28 -3.80
N ASN A 39 -5.53 8.30 -2.97
CA ASN A 39 -6.13 8.56 -1.68
C ASN A 39 -6.42 7.27 -0.90
N ALA A 40 -5.35 6.54 -0.57
CA ALA A 40 -5.42 5.29 0.15
C ALA A 40 -4.66 5.38 1.48
N PRO A 41 -5.19 4.75 2.56
CA PRO A 41 -4.48 4.63 3.82
C PRO A 41 -3.15 3.89 3.63
N VAL A 42 -2.14 4.31 4.40
CA VAL A 42 -0.78 3.77 4.36
C VAL A 42 -0.42 3.15 5.70
N ILE A 43 0.00 1.89 5.68
CA ILE A 43 0.65 1.22 6.80
C ILE A 43 2.08 0.85 6.41
N THR A 44 2.98 0.79 7.39
CA THR A 44 4.35 0.35 7.18
C THR A 44 4.64 -0.93 7.96
N THR A 45 5.58 -1.73 7.47
CA THR A 45 6.29 -2.69 8.32
C THR A 45 7.16 -1.94 9.33
N LEU A 46 7.64 -2.64 10.36
CA LEU A 46 8.57 -2.05 11.32
C LEU A 46 9.89 -1.63 10.65
N LYS A 47 10.35 -2.38 9.65
CA LYS A 47 11.56 -2.05 8.88
C LYS A 47 11.38 -0.89 7.89
N ALA A 48 10.14 -0.54 7.57
CA ALA A 48 9.79 0.58 6.72
C ALA A 48 9.29 1.80 7.51
N LYS A 49 9.47 1.80 8.84
CA LYS A 49 9.15 2.97 9.66
C LYS A 49 9.92 4.18 9.13
N GLY A 50 9.23 5.31 8.97
CA GLY A 50 9.78 6.53 8.36
C GLY A 50 9.76 6.55 6.82
N ALA A 51 9.29 5.50 6.13
CA ALA A 51 9.16 5.51 4.67
C ALA A 51 8.07 6.48 4.18
N PHE A 52 7.13 6.84 5.05
CA PHE A 52 6.02 7.75 4.80
C PHE A 52 5.94 8.76 5.96
N PRO A 53 5.57 10.04 5.74
CA PRO A 53 5.48 11.01 6.83
C PRO A 53 4.44 10.58 7.88
N GLU A 54 4.85 10.43 9.14
CA GLU A 54 4.02 9.83 10.19
C GLU A 54 2.91 10.76 10.72
N ASP A 55 3.02 12.05 10.40
CA ASP A 55 2.04 13.11 10.62
C ASP A 55 1.03 13.25 9.46
N HIS A 56 1.23 12.54 8.36
CA HIS A 56 0.38 12.63 7.19
C HIS A 56 -1.04 12.10 7.47
N PRO A 57 -2.11 12.74 6.95
CA PRO A 57 -3.49 12.32 7.19
C PRO A 57 -3.85 10.91 6.69
N LEU A 58 -3.10 10.39 5.71
CA LEU A 58 -3.27 9.03 5.20
C LEU A 58 -2.44 7.98 5.95
N PHE A 59 -1.52 8.39 6.83
CA PHE A 59 -0.71 7.44 7.58
C PHE A 59 -1.52 6.85 8.72
N VAL A 60 -1.72 5.53 8.70
CA VAL A 60 -2.43 4.79 9.74
C VAL A 60 -1.50 4.44 10.89
N GLY A 61 -0.30 3.93 10.58
CA GLY A 61 0.66 3.54 11.60
C GLY A 61 1.54 2.36 11.20
N VAL A 62 2.39 1.98 12.15
CA VAL A 62 3.33 0.86 11.99
C VAL A 62 2.75 -0.43 12.55
N ARG A 63 2.06 -0.40 13.70
CA ARG A 63 1.45 -1.56 14.36
C ARG A 63 0.41 -1.10 15.38
N GLY A 64 -0.52 -1.98 15.74
CA GLY A 64 -1.57 -1.74 16.74
C GLY A 64 -2.96 -2.01 16.14
N ASP A 65 -4.00 -1.77 16.94
CA ASP A 65 -5.39 -2.07 16.54
C ASP A 65 -5.85 -1.22 15.37
N GLN A 66 -5.33 0.01 15.22
CA GLN A 66 -5.54 0.84 14.04
C GLN A 66 -5.00 0.18 12.76
N VAL A 67 -3.86 -0.51 12.82
CA VAL A 67 -3.30 -1.22 11.65
C VAL A 67 -4.10 -2.48 11.37
N ASN A 68 -4.49 -3.22 12.41
CA ASN A 68 -5.32 -4.42 12.29
C ASN A 68 -6.68 -4.09 11.65
N HIS A 69 -7.32 -2.99 12.10
CA HIS A 69 -8.58 -2.49 11.54
C HIS A 69 -8.51 -2.35 10.01
N TYR A 70 -7.48 -1.69 9.49
CA TYR A 70 -7.33 -1.52 8.04
C TYR A 70 -6.93 -2.81 7.31
N LEU A 71 -6.13 -3.69 7.92
CA LEU A 71 -5.81 -5.00 7.37
C LEU A 71 -7.06 -5.88 7.24
N ASP A 72 -7.95 -5.84 8.23
CA ASP A 72 -9.22 -6.56 8.21
C ASP A 72 -10.20 -5.95 7.20
N LYS A 73 -10.33 -4.61 7.20
CA LYS A 73 -11.27 -3.86 6.35
C LYS A 73 -10.94 -3.91 4.86
N CYS A 74 -9.66 -3.96 4.48
CA CYS A 74 -9.30 -3.77 3.07
C CYS A 74 -9.82 -4.88 2.15
N ASP A 75 -10.28 -4.50 0.97
CA ASP A 75 -10.64 -5.44 -0.11
C ASP A 75 -9.47 -5.63 -1.09
N LEU A 76 -8.62 -4.62 -1.21
CA LEU A 76 -7.37 -4.65 -1.95
C LEU A 76 -6.18 -4.25 -1.07
N LEU A 77 -5.12 -5.07 -1.08
CA LEU A 77 -3.85 -4.76 -0.44
C LEU A 77 -2.79 -4.53 -1.52
N PHE A 78 -2.27 -3.30 -1.59
CA PHE A 78 -1.22 -2.90 -2.52
C PHE A 78 0.11 -2.88 -1.78
N ALA A 79 0.87 -3.97 -1.89
CA ALA A 79 2.17 -4.10 -1.26
C ALA A 79 3.27 -3.45 -2.10
N VAL A 80 4.09 -2.61 -1.49
CA VAL A 80 5.22 -1.93 -2.15
C VAL A 80 6.51 -2.19 -1.37
N GLY A 81 7.51 -2.75 -2.04
CA GLY A 81 8.84 -2.99 -1.45
C GLY A 81 8.82 -3.96 -0.27
N SER A 82 7.82 -4.85 -0.20
CA SER A 82 7.65 -5.80 0.90
C SER A 82 7.88 -7.23 0.41
N SER A 83 8.43 -8.10 1.26
CA SER A 83 8.48 -9.54 0.98
C SER A 83 7.18 -10.27 1.34
N LEU A 84 6.22 -9.58 1.94
CA LEU A 84 4.97 -10.12 2.48
C LEU A 84 5.16 -11.40 3.32
N SER A 85 6.31 -11.52 3.99
CA SER A 85 6.60 -12.61 4.91
C SER A 85 6.21 -12.16 6.32
N PRO A 86 5.10 -12.64 6.92
CA PRO A 86 4.63 -12.18 8.23
C PRO A 86 5.59 -12.59 9.34
N GLY A 87 5.68 -11.80 10.40
CA GLY A 87 6.59 -12.08 11.51
C GLY A 87 6.67 -10.96 12.53
N ARG A 88 7.79 -10.87 13.25
CA ARG A 88 7.97 -9.83 14.28
C ARG A 88 8.03 -8.41 13.72
N PHE A 89 8.47 -8.26 12.46
CA PHE A 89 8.74 -6.98 11.83
C PHE A 89 7.73 -6.60 10.74
N SER A 90 6.74 -7.45 10.47
CA SER A 90 5.80 -7.38 9.35
C SER A 90 4.44 -7.91 9.78
N HIS A 91 3.38 -7.60 9.04
CA HIS A 91 2.02 -8.01 9.41
C HIS A 91 1.59 -9.25 8.65
N ALA A 92 0.77 -10.06 9.30
CA ALA A 92 -0.02 -11.06 8.61
C ALA A 92 -1.19 -10.37 7.90
N ILE A 93 -1.56 -10.87 6.73
CA ILE A 93 -2.76 -10.43 6.03
C ILE A 93 -3.90 -11.40 6.41
N PRO A 94 -4.85 -10.97 7.24
CA PRO A 94 -6.01 -11.80 7.59
C PRO A 94 -6.87 -12.03 6.35
N ASN A 95 -7.48 -13.21 6.22
CA ASN A 95 -8.36 -13.56 5.10
C ASN A 95 -7.75 -13.27 3.72
N ALA A 96 -6.44 -13.47 3.55
CA ALA A 96 -5.71 -13.10 2.33
C ALA A 96 -6.30 -13.69 1.04
N THR A 97 -6.94 -14.86 1.12
CA THR A 97 -7.57 -15.53 -0.03
C THR A 97 -8.84 -14.83 -0.51
N SER A 98 -9.49 -14.00 0.32
CA SER A 98 -10.66 -13.21 -0.06
C SER A 98 -10.31 -11.77 -0.45
N LYS A 99 -9.03 -11.40 -0.45
CA LYS A 99 -8.54 -10.04 -0.76
C LYS A 99 -7.81 -10.04 -2.10
N THR A 100 -7.89 -8.92 -2.81
CA THR A 100 -7.07 -8.71 -4.00
C THR A 100 -5.69 -8.22 -3.58
N ILE A 101 -4.65 -9.02 -3.79
CA ILE A 101 -3.28 -8.62 -3.45
C ILE A 101 -2.51 -8.21 -4.71
N VAL A 102 -2.04 -6.97 -4.74
CA VAL A 102 -1.09 -6.47 -5.72
C VAL A 102 0.28 -6.37 -5.05
N HIS A 103 1.30 -6.98 -5.66
CA HIS A 103 2.62 -7.09 -5.05
C HIS A 103 3.70 -6.44 -5.92
N CYS A 104 4.16 -5.27 -5.49
CA CYS A 104 5.30 -4.57 -6.07
C CYS A 104 6.58 -4.93 -5.29
N THR A 105 7.47 -5.70 -5.92
CA THR A 105 8.70 -6.23 -5.32
C THR A 105 9.80 -6.36 -6.37
N ILE A 106 11.05 -6.13 -5.97
CA ILE A 106 12.21 -6.33 -6.86
C ILE A 106 12.58 -7.82 -6.99
N ASP A 107 12.27 -8.61 -5.97
CA ASP A 107 12.58 -10.04 -5.91
C ASP A 107 11.33 -10.86 -6.27
N GLU A 108 11.43 -11.62 -7.36
CA GLU A 108 10.39 -12.50 -7.87
C GLU A 108 10.06 -13.66 -6.92
N LEU A 109 11.01 -14.09 -6.10
CA LEU A 109 10.82 -15.17 -5.11
C LEU A 109 9.89 -14.78 -3.97
N HIS A 110 9.58 -13.49 -3.83
CA HIS A 110 8.57 -13.02 -2.87
C HIS A 110 7.14 -13.18 -3.38
N VAL A 111 6.93 -13.22 -4.70
CA VAL A 111 5.59 -13.32 -5.29
C VAL A 111 5.03 -14.71 -5.06
N ASN A 112 3.77 -14.81 -4.61
CA ASN A 112 3.11 -16.08 -4.26
C ASN A 112 3.84 -16.93 -3.21
N LYS A 113 4.88 -16.41 -2.54
CA LYS A 113 5.63 -17.12 -1.50
C LYS A 113 4.75 -17.45 -0.29
N THR A 114 3.92 -16.51 0.12
CA THR A 114 3.07 -16.64 1.32
C THR A 114 1.60 -16.40 1.02
N TYR A 115 1.29 -15.45 0.15
CA TYR A 115 -0.09 -15.08 -0.16
C TYR A 115 -0.34 -15.12 -1.67
N PRO A 116 -1.55 -15.56 -2.10
CA PRO A 116 -1.92 -15.53 -3.51
C PRO A 116 -1.94 -14.09 -4.02
N THR A 117 -1.16 -13.82 -5.06
CA THR A 117 -0.96 -12.50 -5.64
C THR A 117 -1.74 -12.40 -6.94
N ALA A 118 -2.70 -11.48 -7.02
CA ALA A 118 -3.51 -11.27 -8.22
C ALA A 118 -2.70 -10.61 -9.36
N ARG A 119 -1.82 -9.67 -9.01
CA ARG A 119 -0.90 -8.99 -9.92
C ARG A 119 0.42 -8.69 -9.25
N ALA A 120 1.52 -9.06 -9.91
CA ALA A 120 2.86 -8.66 -9.51
C ALA A 120 3.36 -7.48 -10.37
N VAL A 121 4.09 -6.57 -9.74
CA VAL A 121 4.87 -5.53 -10.41
C VAL A 121 6.33 -5.77 -10.01
N ILE A 122 7.09 -6.37 -10.91
CA ILE A 122 8.50 -6.70 -10.65
C ILE A 122 9.36 -5.49 -11.00
N GLY A 123 10.12 -5.02 -10.03
CA GLY A 123 11.05 -3.91 -10.24
C GLY A 123 11.40 -3.17 -8.95
N ASP A 124 12.31 -2.21 -9.09
CA ASP A 124 12.65 -1.26 -8.02
C ASP A 124 11.43 -0.42 -7.62
N ALA A 125 11.26 -0.19 -6.32
CA ALA A 125 10.07 0.47 -5.78
C ALA A 125 9.90 1.91 -6.29
N LYS A 126 11.00 2.65 -6.50
CA LYS A 126 10.96 4.04 -6.97
C LYS A 126 10.37 4.12 -8.38
N PHE A 127 10.98 3.41 -9.32
CA PHE A 127 10.54 3.40 -10.71
C PHE A 127 9.15 2.77 -10.88
N ALA A 128 8.83 1.75 -10.07
CA ALA A 128 7.50 1.16 -10.09
C ALA A 128 6.43 2.16 -9.61
N LEU A 129 6.69 2.90 -8.53
CA LEU A 129 5.77 3.94 -8.03
C LEU A 129 5.60 5.09 -9.02
N GLU A 130 6.68 5.53 -9.69
CA GLU A 130 6.62 6.53 -10.76
C GLU A 130 5.71 6.06 -11.90
N ALA A 131 5.93 4.83 -12.40
CA ALA A 131 5.13 4.25 -13.47
C ALA A 131 3.66 4.04 -13.06
N LEU A 132 3.41 3.59 -11.83
CA LEU A 132 2.06 3.44 -11.28
C LEU A 132 1.34 4.79 -11.17
N THR A 133 2.04 5.82 -10.70
CA THR A 133 1.50 7.19 -10.57
C THR A 133 1.15 7.79 -11.92
N ALA A 134 2.03 7.63 -12.92
CA ALA A 134 1.77 8.06 -14.29
C ALA A 134 0.54 7.35 -14.89
N GLU A 135 0.44 6.03 -14.68
CA GLU A 135 -0.68 5.23 -15.18
C GLU A 135 -2.02 5.60 -14.51
N VAL A 136 -2.03 5.82 -13.18
CA VAL A 136 -3.22 6.34 -12.47
C VAL A 136 -3.61 7.69 -13.04
N SER A 137 -2.65 8.59 -13.22
CA SER A 137 -2.91 9.93 -13.77
C SER A 137 -3.49 9.86 -15.17
N ALA A 138 -2.96 9.01 -16.04
CA ALA A 138 -3.46 8.81 -17.40
C ALA A 138 -4.91 8.29 -17.41
N LYS A 139 -5.23 7.30 -16.56
CA LYS A 139 -6.59 6.70 -16.49
C LYS A 139 -7.63 7.59 -15.81
N THR A 140 -7.22 8.56 -15.00
CA THR A 140 -8.11 9.44 -14.21
C THR A 140 -8.08 10.89 -14.66
N ALA A 141 -7.40 11.18 -15.78
CA ALA A 141 -7.13 12.54 -16.25
C ALA A 141 -6.49 13.44 -15.18
N GLY A 142 -5.60 12.87 -14.36
CA GLY A 142 -4.89 13.54 -13.27
C GLY A 142 -5.67 13.70 -11.97
N ASN A 143 -6.96 13.34 -11.92
CA ASN A 143 -7.77 13.52 -10.72
C ASN A 143 -7.52 12.48 -9.63
N GLY A 144 -6.93 11.34 -9.99
CA GLY A 144 -6.72 10.24 -9.06
C GLY A 144 -8.01 9.53 -8.65
N ARG A 145 -7.98 8.87 -7.50
CA ARG A 145 -9.15 8.21 -6.90
C ARG A 145 -9.85 9.19 -5.95
N ALA A 146 -11.18 9.21 -5.96
CA ALA A 146 -11.95 10.16 -5.15
C ALA A 146 -11.61 10.05 -3.66
N ALA A 147 -11.43 11.20 -3.01
CA ALA A 147 -10.87 11.25 -1.66
C ALA A 147 -11.79 10.67 -0.56
N GLY A 148 -13.10 10.62 -0.80
CA GLY A 148 -14.08 10.15 0.18
C GLY A 148 -13.87 10.77 1.56
N ASN A 149 -13.96 9.96 2.61
CA ASN A 149 -13.71 10.33 4.00
C ASN A 149 -12.43 9.68 4.58
N VAL A 150 -11.51 9.19 3.74
CA VAL A 150 -10.38 8.35 4.17
C VAL A 150 -9.53 9.03 5.25
N ALA A 151 -9.10 10.27 5.03
CA ALA A 151 -8.29 11.00 6.01
C ALA A 151 -9.02 11.24 7.35
N ALA A 152 -10.34 11.42 7.32
CA ALA A 152 -11.15 11.57 8.53
C ALA A 152 -11.26 10.24 9.29
N GLU A 153 -11.41 9.13 8.58
CA GLU A 153 -11.42 7.79 9.18
C GLU A 153 -10.06 7.42 9.77
N VAL A 154 -8.96 7.67 9.04
CA VAL A 154 -7.60 7.41 9.56
C VAL A 154 -7.39 8.19 10.86
N LYS A 155 -7.87 9.43 10.90
CA LYS A 155 -7.83 10.25 12.11
C LYS A 155 -8.63 9.59 13.24
N SER A 156 -9.90 9.24 13.05
CA SER A 156 -10.72 8.66 14.14
C SER A 156 -10.11 7.36 14.66
N VAL A 157 -9.73 6.44 13.78
CA VAL A 157 -9.18 5.13 14.15
C VAL A 157 -7.84 5.26 14.88
N ARG A 158 -7.02 6.27 14.56
CA ARG A 158 -5.74 6.52 15.25
C ARG A 158 -5.89 7.09 16.66
N TYR A 159 -6.95 7.85 16.94
CA TYR A 159 -7.15 8.50 18.24
C TYR A 159 -8.07 7.70 19.18
N GLU A 160 -8.76 6.68 18.67
CA GLU A 160 -9.57 5.74 19.45
C GLU A 160 -8.79 4.49 19.92
N ALA A 161 -7.57 4.27 19.38
CA ALA A 161 -6.71 3.11 19.64
C ALA A 161 -5.67 3.33 20.76
#